data_AF-A0A9E3DGW6-F1
#
_entry.id   AF-A0A9E3DGW6-F1
#
_cell.length_a   1.000
_cell.length_b   1.000
_cell.length_c   1.000
_cell.angle_alpha   90.00
_cell.angle_beta   90.00
_cell.angle_gamma   90.00
#
_symmetry.space_group_name_H-M   'P 1'
#
loop_
_entity.id
_entity.type
_entity.pdbx_description
1 polymer ?
#
loop_
_entity_poly.entity_id
_entity_poly.type
_entity_poly.pdbx_seq_one_letter_code
_entity_poly.pdbx_strand_id
1 'polypeptide(L)' 'MNRPVAATSASAMIDAKINELEDWRGKTLARVRKLIRDADPEIVEELKWRGTPVWSHD' A
#
# COMPACT_ATOMS: atom_id res chain seq x y z
N MET A 1 -1.13 13.08 23.18
CA MET A 1 0.24 12.87 22.67
C MET A 1 0.39 11.41 22.30
N ASN A 2 0.26 11.06 21.01
CA ASN A 2 0.61 9.72 20.52
C ASN A 2 1.62 9.91 19.38
N ARG A 3 2.81 9.37 19.61
CA ARG A 3 4.06 9.56 18.86
C ARG A 3 3.89 9.12 17.39
N PRO A 4 4.56 9.76 16.41
CA PRO A 4 4.38 9.43 15.01
C PRO A 4 4.91 8.02 14.77
N VAL A 5 4.20 7.22 13.98
CA VAL A 5 4.72 5.94 13.49
C VAL A 5 5.82 6.27 12.46
N ALA A 6 7.00 6.64 12.96
CA ALA A 6 8.23 6.54 12.21
C ALA A 6 8.67 5.06 12.25
N ALA A 7 7.90 4.20 11.58
CA ALA A 7 8.16 2.77 11.44
C ALA A 7 7.55 2.32 10.11
N THR A 8 8.32 2.45 9.02
CA THR A 8 8.00 2.05 7.63
C THR A 8 6.68 2.62 7.09
N SER A 9 6.72 3.52 6.11
CA SER A 9 5.49 4.06 5.50
C SER A 9 4.57 2.94 5.01
N ALA A 10 3.25 3.15 5.02
CA ALA A 10 2.28 2.19 4.47
C ALA A 10 2.68 1.76 3.06
N SER A 11 3.18 2.71 2.25
CA SER A 11 3.75 2.44 0.93
C SER A 11 4.86 1.40 0.95
N ALA A 12 5.81 1.51 1.88
CA ALA A 12 6.93 0.57 1.99
C ALA A 12 6.48 -0.81 2.52
N MET A 13 5.45 -0.87 3.36
CA MET A 13 4.85 -2.15 3.77
C MET A 13 4.12 -2.84 2.62
N ILE A 14 3.46 -2.07 1.75
CA ILE A 14 2.84 -2.59 0.53
C ILE A 14 3.91 -3.06 -0.46
N ASP A 15 5.04 -2.35 -0.58
CA ASP A 15 6.19 -2.80 -1.38
C ASP A 15 6.72 -4.15 -0.89
N ALA A 16 6.92 -4.30 0.44
CA ALA A 16 7.35 -5.57 1.03
C ALA A 16 6.37 -6.70 0.73
N LYS A 17 5.06 -6.46 0.91
CA LYS A 17 4.01 -7.44 0.61
C LYS A 17 3.98 -7.84 -0.87
N ILE A 18 4.23 -6.90 -1.78
CA ILE A 18 4.34 -7.21 -3.22
C ILE A 18 5.54 -8.14 -3.47
N ASN A 19 6.68 -7.87 -2.83
CA ASN A 19 7.90 -8.68 -2.99
C ASN A 19 7.78 -10.08 -2.38
N GLU A 20 7.02 -10.24 -1.29
CA GLU A 20 6.71 -11.55 -0.68
C GLU A 20 5.81 -12.42 -1.57
N LEU A 21 5.06 -11.83 -2.50
CA LEU A 21 4.15 -12.51 -3.42
C LEU A 21 4.86 -12.78 -4.76
N GLU A 22 5.71 -13.81 -4.80
CA GLU A 22 6.54 -14.15 -5.97
C GLU A 22 5.76 -14.67 -7.20
N ASP A 23 4.46 -14.94 -7.05
CA ASP A 23 3.59 -15.39 -8.12
C ASP A 23 2.82 -14.23 -8.81
N TRP A 24 1.76 -14.57 -9.55
CA TRP A 24 0.95 -13.60 -10.27
C TRP A 24 0.27 -12.55 -9.37
N ARG A 25 0.10 -12.83 -8.07
CA ARG A 25 -0.56 -11.94 -7.11
C ARG A 25 0.25 -10.69 -6.86
N GLY A 26 1.57 -10.80 -6.66
CA GLY A 26 2.45 -9.64 -6.46
C GLY A 26 2.45 -8.72 -7.69
N LYS A 27 2.57 -9.32 -8.88
CA LYS A 27 2.50 -8.59 -10.16
C LYS A 27 1.17 -7.86 -10.34
N THR A 28 0.07 -8.51 -9.98
CA THR A 28 -1.27 -7.92 -10.08
C THR A 28 -1.45 -6.77 -9.10
N LEU A 29 -1.05 -6.96 -7.84
CA LEU A 29 -1.14 -5.94 -6.80
C LEU A 29 -0.29 -4.70 -7.17
N ALA A 30 0.93 -4.89 -7.66
CA ALA A 30 1.78 -3.80 -8.13
C ALA A 30 1.12 -3.00 -9.28
N ARG A 31 0.52 -3.70 -10.25
CA ARG A 31 -0.18 -3.07 -11.37
C ARG A 31 -1.39 -2.27 -10.92
N VAL A 32 -2.25 -2.84 -10.07
CA VAL A 32 -3.46 -2.17 -9.56
C VAL A 32 -3.06 -0.95 -8.72
N ARG A 33 -2.08 -1.09 -7.83
CA ARG A 33 -1.57 0.02 -7.02
C ARG A 33 -1.04 1.17 -7.87
N LYS A 34 -0.29 0.86 -8.94
CA LYS A 34 0.16 1.88 -9.89
C LYS A 34 -1.03 2.63 -10.50
N LEU A 35 -2.05 1.90 -10.97
CA LEU A 35 -3.24 2.51 -11.57
C LEU A 35 -4.00 3.40 -10.58
N ILE A 36 -4.12 3.01 -9.31
CA ILE A 36 -4.76 3.82 -8.27
C ILE A 36 -4.01 5.14 -8.07
N ARG A 37 -2.68 5.08 -7.91
CA ARG A 37 -1.84 6.29 -7.74
C ARG A 37 -1.79 7.19 -8.97
N ASP A 38 -1.87 6.60 -10.17
CA ASP A 38 -1.95 7.38 -11.41
C ASP A 38 -3.31 8.08 -11.54
N ALA A 39 -4.39 7.43 -11.11
CA ALA A 39 -5.74 7.98 -11.14
C ALA A 39 -5.94 9.11 -10.12
N ASP A 40 -5.24 9.02 -8.99
CA ASP A 40 -5.35 9.96 -7.89
C ASP A 40 -4.00 10.13 -7.18
N PRO A 41 -3.25 11.20 -7.50
CA PRO A 41 -1.94 11.47 -6.90
C PRO A 41 -1.97 11.77 -5.40
N GLU A 42 -3.12 12.16 -4.86
CA GLU A 42 -3.30 12.54 -3.45
C GLU A 42 -3.85 11.38 -2.59
N ILE A 43 -4.12 10.22 -3.21
CA ILE A 43 -4.60 9.02 -2.52
C ILE A 43 -3.69 8.62 -1.35
N VAL A 44 -4.29 8.35 -0.20
CA VAL A 44 -3.61 7.85 0.98
C VAL A 44 -3.56 6.33 0.93
N GLU A 45 -2.36 5.76 1.08
CA GLU A 45 -2.16 4.32 1.22
C GLU A 45 -2.16 3.93 2.71
N GLU A 46 -2.91 2.89 3.06
CA GLU A 46 -2.96 2.36 4.42
C GLU A 46 -2.97 0.83 4.42
N LEU A 47 -2.80 0.21 5.60
CA LEU A 47 -3.06 -1.21 5.81
C LEU A 47 -4.15 -1.39 6.86
N LYS A 48 -5.24 -2.09 6.51
CA LYS A 48 -6.35 -2.44 7.42
C LYS A 48 -6.51 -3.95 7.52
N TRP A 49 -7.26 -4.41 8.52
CA TRP A 49 -7.62 -5.83 8.73
C TRP A 49 -6.46 -6.82 8.54
N ARG A 50 -5.46 -6.75 9.42
CA ARG A 50 -4.27 -7.61 9.41
C ARG A 50 -3.44 -7.52 8.12
N GLY A 51 -3.18 -6.30 7.65
CA GLY A 51 -2.19 -6.05 6.60
C GLY A 51 -2.76 -6.08 5.17
N THR A 52 -4.05 -5.84 4.99
CA THR A 52 -4.67 -5.66 3.67
C THR A 52 -4.41 -4.23 3.20
N PRO A 53 -3.73 -4.02 2.06
CA PRO A 53 -3.59 -2.70 1.45
C PRO A 53 -4.97 -2.11 1.16
N VAL A 54 -5.18 -0.87 1.58
CA VAL A 54 -6.39 -0.09 1.28
C VAL A 54 -5.99 1.33 0.89
N TRP A 55 -6.90 2.01 0.18
CA TRP A 55 -6.71 3.35 -0.32
C TRP A 55 -7.90 4.23 0.06
N SER A 56 -7.64 5.49 0.42
CA SER A 56 -8.65 6.48 0.81
C SER A 56 -8.28 7.87 0.28
N HIS A 57 -9.30 8.68 -0.02
CA HIS A 57 -9.20 10.09 -0.39
C HIS A 57 -10.27 10.83 0.42
N ASP A 58 -9.93 11.99 0.99
CA ASP A 58 -10.83 12.83 1.80
C ASP A 58 -11.34 14.04 1.00
#